data_AF-A0A5K0WMX6-F1
#
_entry.id   AF-A0A5K0WMX6-F1
#
_cell.length_a   1.000
_cell.length_b   1.000
_cell.length_c   1.000
_cell.angle_alpha   90.00
_cell.angle_beta   90.00
_cell.angle_gamma   90.00
#
_symmetry.space_group_name_H-M   'P 1'
#
loop_
_entity.id
_entity.type
_entity.pdbx_description
1 polymer ?
#
loop_
_entity_poly.entity_id
_entity_poly.type
_entity_poly.pdbx_seq_one_letter_code
_entity_poly.pdbx_strand_id
1 'polypeptide(L)'
;VMVGDGARIHCQEICEGVDLQIQGTGFRVDLFVLTHFGIDVILGVQWIKTLEEITFNFKEMTLKFPQAGGRHATLKALDGP
;
A
#
# COMPACT_ATOMS: atom_id res chain seq x y z
N VAL A 1 8.25 4.52 12.97
CA VAL A 1 7.05 4.79 12.15
C VAL A 1 5.85 4.92 13.06
N MET A 2 4.95 5.89 12.84
CA MET A 2 3.68 5.99 13.57
C MET A 2 2.60 5.29 12.74
N VAL A 3 1.81 4.41 13.36
CA VAL A 3 0.69 3.71 12.73
C VAL A 3 -0.65 4.37 13.06
N GLY A 4 -1.72 3.93 12.41
CA GLY A 4 -3.03 4.60 12.45
C GLY A 4 -3.68 4.72 13.83
N ASP A 5 -3.26 3.92 14.80
CA ASP A 5 -3.69 3.98 16.21
C ASP A 5 -2.83 4.92 17.07
N GLY A 6 -1.85 5.60 16.47
CA GLY A 6 -0.91 6.50 17.15
C GLY A 6 0.29 5.80 17.80
N ALA A 7 0.36 4.46 17.77
CA ALA A 7 1.51 3.73 18.29
C ALA A 7 2.76 4.01 17.45
N ARG A 8 3.92 4.01 18.11
CA ARG A 8 5.23 4.14 17.46
C ARG A 8 5.91 2.78 17.39
N ILE A 9 6.15 2.33 16.17
CA ILE A 9 6.85 1.08 15.89
C ILE A 9 8.28 1.38 15.49
N HIS A 10 9.21 0.59 16.03
CA HIS A 10 10.60 0.62 15.63
C HIS A 10 10.73 0.17 14.17
N CYS A 11 11.31 1.03 13.33
CA CYS A 11 11.68 0.68 11.97
C CYS A 11 13.12 0.20 11.98
N GLN A 12 13.35 -1.04 11.55
CA GLN A 12 14.69 -1.61 11.51
C GLN A 12 15.50 -1.05 10.34
N GLU A 13 14.86 -0.91 9.18
CA GLU A 13 15.49 -0.50 7.93
C GLU A 13 14.45 0.14 7.00
N ILE A 14 14.94 0.99 6.09
CA ILE A 14 14.17 1.53 4.97
C ILE A 14 14.78 0.97 3.69
N CYS A 15 13.98 0.25 2.90
CA CYS A 15 14.37 -0.20 1.57
C CYS A 15 13.82 0.80 0.55
N GLU A 16 14.69 1.61 -0.04
CA GLU A 16 14.30 2.68 -0.97
C GLU A 16 14.06 2.17 -2.39
N GLY A 17 13.03 2.70 -3.06
CA GLY A 17 12.80 2.50 -4.49
C GLY A 17 12.57 1.04 -4.91
N VAL A 18 11.91 0.25 -4.07
CA VAL A 18 11.58 -1.16 -4.34
C VAL A 18 10.49 -1.26 -5.40
N ASP A 19 10.73 -2.10 -6.42
CA ASP A 19 9.73 -2.46 -7.41
C ASP A 19 8.83 -3.58 -6.88
N LEU A 20 7.54 -3.29 -6.74
CA LEU A 20 6.51 -4.21 -6.27
C LEU A 20 5.49 -4.48 -7.37
N GLN A 21 5.00 -5.72 -7.43
CA GLN A 21 3.89 -6.11 -8.28
C GLN A 21 2.72 -6.56 -7.42
N ILE A 22 1.60 -5.84 -7.48
CA ILE A 22 0.37 -6.19 -6.78
C ILE A 22 -0.72 -6.37 -7.84
N GLN A 23 -1.20 -7.60 -7.99
CA GLN A 23 -2.26 -7.96 -8.96
C GLN A 23 -1.97 -7.48 -10.39
N GLY A 24 -0.71 -7.61 -10.83
CA GLY A 24 -0.25 -7.18 -12.15
C GLY A 24 -0.09 -5.66 -12.31
N THR A 25 -0.23 -4.89 -11.23
CA THR A 25 0.09 -3.46 -11.20
C THR A 25 1.46 -3.25 -10.56
N GLY A 26 2.34 -2.57 -11.28
CA GLY A 26 3.68 -2.22 -10.80
C GLY A 26 3.69 -0.94 -9.97
N PHE A 27 4.45 -0.95 -8.89
CA PHE A 27 4.69 0.20 -8.02
C PHE A 27 6.16 0.32 -7.71
N ARG A 28 6.66 1.54 -7.61
CA ARG A 28 8.00 1.82 -7.08
C ARG A 28 7.86 2.63 -5.81
N VAL A 29 8.22 2.02 -4.68
CA VAL A 29 7.91 2.55 -3.34
C VAL A 29 9.06 2.34 -2.38
N ASP A 30 9.10 3.15 -1.33
CA ASP A 30 9.96 2.90 -0.18
C ASP A 30 9.23 2.00 0.81
N LEU A 31 9.91 0.95 1.28
CA LEU A 31 9.39 -0.01 2.25
C LEU A 31 10.06 0.17 3.60
N PHE A 32 9.24 0.15 4.66
CA PHE A 32 9.71 0.23 6.04
C PHE A 32 9.66 -1.16 6.67
N VAL A 33 10.81 -1.67 7.10
CA VAL A 33 10.89 -2.98 7.76
C VAL A 33 10.51 -2.80 9.23
N LEU A 34 9.32 -3.28 9.60
CA LEU A 34 8.79 -3.20 10.96
C LEU A 34 8.91 -4.56 11.65
N THR A 35 9.45 -4.56 12.87
CA THR A 35 9.54 -5.79 13.67
C THR A 35 8.21 -6.06 14.37
N HIS A 36 7.85 -7.35 14.52
CA HIS A 36 6.74 -7.88 15.35
C HIS A 36 5.31 -7.87 14.79
N PHE A 37 5.06 -7.39 13.56
CA PHE A 37 3.68 -7.22 13.08
C PHE A 37 3.10 -8.41 12.31
N GLY A 38 3.89 -9.41 11.92
CA GLY A 38 3.39 -10.54 11.12
C GLY A 38 2.74 -10.13 9.79
N ILE A 39 2.99 -8.88 9.35
CA ILE A 39 2.48 -8.29 8.12
C ILE A 39 3.66 -8.18 7.16
N ASP A 40 3.48 -8.70 5.94
CA ASP A 40 4.53 -8.68 4.92
C ASP A 40 4.82 -7.26 4.42
N VAL A 41 3.78 -6.45 4.18
CA VAL A 41 3.90 -5.08 3.67
C VAL A 41 2.80 -4.19 4.24
N ILE A 42 3.16 -3.05 4.83
CA ILE A 42 2.22 -1.97 5.17
C ILE A 42 2.32 -0.87 4.13
N LEU A 43 1.21 -0.64 3.43
CA LEU A 43 1.08 0.47 2.50
C LEU A 43 0.66 1.73 3.26
N GLY A 44 1.65 2.53 3.65
CA GLY A 44 1.43 3.75 4.42
C GLY A 44 0.89 4.93 3.59
N VAL A 45 0.60 6.03 4.27
CA VAL A 45 0.10 7.28 3.66
C VAL A 45 1.03 7.81 2.55
N GLN A 46 2.34 7.58 2.65
CA GLN A 46 3.29 8.00 1.61
C GLN A 46 3.01 7.32 0.26
N TRP A 47 2.59 6.06 0.27
CA TRP A 47 2.20 5.35 -0.95
C TRP A 47 0.85 5.83 -1.47
N ILE A 48 -0.16 5.97 -0.60
CA ILE A 48 -1.48 6.44 -1.02
C ILE A 48 -1.39 7.81 -1.73
N LYS A 49 -0.49 8.69 -1.26
CA LYS A 49 -0.23 9.98 -1.91
C LYS A 49 0.24 9.86 -3.36
N THR A 50 0.92 8.78 -3.75
CA THR A 50 1.37 8.58 -5.14
C THR A 50 0.24 8.13 -6.06
N LEU A 51 -0.91 7.72 -5.51
CA LEU A 51 -2.07 7.24 -6.27
C LEU A 51 -3.09 8.35 -6.55
N GLU A 52 -2.77 9.59 -6.17
CA GLU A 52 -3.63 10.76 -6.30
C GLU A 52 -4.99 10.56 -5.60
N GLU A 53 -6.06 10.36 -6.37
CA GLU A 53 -7.39 10.09 -5.85
C GLU A 53 -7.67 8.59 -5.85
N ILE A 54 -8.00 8.05 -4.68
CA ILE A 54 -8.39 6.65 -4.53
C ILE A 54 -9.87 6.54 -4.17
N THR A 55 -10.54 5.55 -4.76
CA THR A 55 -11.87 5.10 -4.32
C THR A 55 -11.74 3.74 -3.66
N PHE A 56 -12.05 3.67 -2.37
CA PHE A 56 -12.14 2.41 -1.65
C PHE A 56 -13.61 1.99 -1.54
N ASN A 57 -13.99 0.94 -2.26
CA ASN A 57 -15.30 0.32 -2.14
C ASN A 57 -15.22 -0.83 -1.13
N PHE A 58 -15.72 -0.60 0.08
CA PHE A 58 -15.74 -1.59 1.17
C PHE A 58 -16.70 -2.76 0.93
N LYS A 59 -17.76 -2.57 0.14
CA LYS A 59 -18.71 -3.65 -0.16
C LYS A 59 -18.08 -4.70 -1.07
N GLU A 60 -17.36 -4.24 -2.10
CA GLU A 60 -16.69 -5.09 -3.07
C GLU A 60 -15.23 -5.38 -2.69
N MET A 61 -14.77 -4.82 -1.56
CA MET A 61 -13.38 -4.84 -1.11
C MET A 61 -12.39 -4.48 -2.23
N THR A 62 -12.64 -3.38 -2.94
CA THR A 62 -11.79 -2.92 -4.05
C THR A 62 -11.24 -1.53 -3.83
N LEU A 63 -9.99 -1.33 -4.25
CA LEU A 63 -9.30 -0.05 -4.26
C LEU A 63 -9.02 0.35 -5.71
N LYS A 64 -9.58 1.47 -6.14
CA LYS A 64 -9.43 2.01 -7.51
C LYS A 64 -8.67 3.31 -7.51
N PHE A 65 -7.81 3.51 -8.50
CA PHE A 65 -6.99 4.71 -8.64
C PHE A 65 -6.62 4.94 -10.12
N PRO A 66 -6.34 6.20 -10.51
CA PRO A 66 -5.93 6.54 -11.86
C PRO A 66 -4.56 5.96 -12.24
N GLN A 67 -4.36 5.72 -13.53
CA GLN A 67 -3.10 5.34 -14.15
C GLN A 67 -2.82 6.23 -15.36
N ALA A 68 -1.56 6.22 -15.79
CA ALA A 68 -1.12 6.90 -17.02
C ALA A 68 -2.03 6.54 -18.22
N GLY A 69 -2.37 7.57 -18.99
CA GLY A 69 -3.24 7.45 -20.17
C GLY A 69 -4.73 7.44 -19.85
N GLY A 70 -5.16 7.97 -18.69
CA GLY A 70 -6.58 8.09 -18.31
C GLY A 70 -7.26 6.77 -17.95
N ARG A 71 -6.48 5.70 -17.78
CA ARG A 71 -6.97 4.39 -17.33
C ARG A 71 -7.10 4.39 -15.81
N HIS A 72 -7.81 3.40 -15.28
CA HIS A 72 -7.88 3.15 -13.84
C HIS A 72 -7.41 1.74 -13.54
N ALA A 73 -6.60 1.58 -12.51
CA ALA A 73 -6.32 0.28 -11.92
C ALA A 73 -7.36 -0.05 -10.85
N THR A 74 -7.56 -1.33 -10.61
CA THR A 74 -8.39 -1.84 -9.50
C THR A 74 -7.63 -2.95 -8.82
N LEU A 75 -7.30 -2.76 -7.54
CA LEU A 75 -6.84 -3.82 -6.66
C LEU A 75 -8.05 -4.37 -5.90
N LYS A 76 -8.12 -5.69 -5.77
CA LYS A 76 -9.09 -6.36 -4.89
C LYS A 76 -8.40 -6.79 -3.61
N ALA A 77 -9.03 -6.64 -2.46
CA ALA A 77 -8.54 -7.34 -1.28
C ALA A 77 -8.61 -8.85 -1.57
N LEU A 78 -7.61 -9.59 -1.12
CA LEU A 78 -7.76 -11.04 -1.00
C LEU A 78 -8.68 -11.28 0.19
N ASP A 79 -9.63 -12.19 0.05
CA ASP A 79 -10.40 -12.66 1.20
C ASP A 79 -9.39 -13.17 2.24
N GLY A 80 -9.38 -12.56 3.41
CA GLY A 80 -8.59 -13.04 4.54
C GLY A 80 -9.09 -14.41 4.98
N PRO A 81 -8.27 -15.18 5.72
CA PRO A 81 -8.77 -16.38 6.39
C PRO A 81 -9.99 -16.11 7.29
#